data_AF-A0AAW1BPE1-F1
#
_entry.id   AF-A0AAW1BPE1-F1
#
_cell.length_a   1.000
_cell.length_b   1.000
_cell.length_c   1.000
_cell.angle_alpha   90.00
_cell.angle_beta   90.00
_cell.angle_gamma   90.00
#
_symmetry.space_group_name_H-M   'P 1'
#
loop_
_entity.id
_entity.type
_entity.pdbx_description
1 polymer ?
#
loop_
_entity_poly.entity_id
_entity_poly.type
_entity_poly.pdbx_seq_one_letter_code
_entity_poly.pdbx_strand_id
1 'polypeptide(L)'
;MKPSRLREHLSTKHPNDKDKPIEYFQEIYKKFQNHSTTVASFKKQHAANEDGLITTYRISQLIAKSGKSYNIGETVIIPSIKEFISTVMHQDIPEILKTLPLSDSTVKRQIEEMAVNVEKKLISILQNFSFSMQLDESTIADNNALLMAYVRYEPRWRSS
;
A
#
# COMPACT_ATOMS: atom_id res chain seq x y z
N MET A 1 12.94 5.32 -22.50
CA MET A 1 14.17 6.17 -22.42
C MET A 1 14.28 6.98 -23.70
N LYS A 2 14.72 8.24 -23.67
CA LYS A 2 14.94 9.00 -24.92
C LYS A 2 16.14 8.40 -25.71
N PRO A 3 16.13 8.36 -27.05
CA PRO A 3 17.21 7.75 -27.85
C PRO A 3 18.61 8.32 -27.55
N SER A 4 18.70 9.63 -27.34
CA SER A 4 19.95 10.31 -26.98
C SER A 4 20.54 9.81 -25.66
N ARG A 5 19.68 9.63 -24.65
CA ARG A 5 20.08 9.13 -23.32
C ARG A 5 20.47 7.66 -23.36
N LEU A 6 19.82 6.85 -24.20
CA LEU A 6 20.17 5.45 -24.36
C LEU A 6 21.56 5.29 -24.98
N ARG A 7 21.86 6.09 -26.02
CA ARG A 7 23.18 6.10 -26.68
C ARG A 7 24.30 6.54 -25.73
N GLU A 8 24.04 7.57 -24.94
CA GLU A 8 24.98 8.06 -23.92
C GLU A 8 25.21 6.99 -22.83
N HIS A 9 24.15 6.35 -22.36
CA HIS A 9 24.23 5.27 -21.38
C HIS A 9 25.04 4.08 -21.90
N LEU A 10 24.81 3.63 -23.13
CA LEU A 10 25.62 2.58 -23.76
C LEU A 10 27.08 3.02 -23.88
N SER A 11 27.33 4.26 -24.28
CA SER A 11 28.70 4.76 -24.43
C SER A 11 29.47 4.88 -23.11
N THR A 12 28.77 5.18 -22.01
CA THR A 12 29.41 5.47 -20.70
C THR A 12 29.41 4.27 -19.75
N LYS A 13 28.41 3.40 -19.82
CA LYS A 13 28.23 2.27 -18.90
C LYS A 13 28.46 0.91 -19.55
N HIS A 14 28.22 0.80 -20.86
CA HIS A 14 28.36 -0.45 -21.61
C HIS A 14 29.15 -0.24 -22.91
N PRO A 15 30.39 0.30 -22.84
CA PRO A 15 31.14 0.71 -24.03
C PRO A 15 31.36 -0.44 -25.01
N ASN A 16 31.47 -1.68 -24.51
CA ASN A 16 31.64 -2.89 -25.32
C ASN A 16 30.37 -3.31 -26.07
N ASP A 17 29.21 -2.75 -25.74
CA ASP A 17 27.92 -3.07 -26.37
C ASP A 17 27.42 -1.94 -27.28
N LYS A 18 28.08 -0.79 -27.29
CA LYS A 18 27.64 0.43 -27.99
C LYS A 18 27.38 0.24 -29.49
N ASP A 19 28.23 -0.52 -30.15
CA ASP A 19 28.23 -0.69 -31.61
C ASP A 19 27.77 -2.09 -32.04
N LYS A 20 27.14 -2.85 -31.13
CA LYS A 20 26.62 -4.18 -31.44
C LYS A 20 25.36 -4.11 -32.31
N PRO A 21 25.15 -5.11 -33.19
CA PRO A 21 24.00 -5.13 -34.08
C PRO A 21 22.71 -5.46 -33.31
N ILE A 22 21.56 -5.13 -33.88
CA ILE A 22 20.27 -5.26 -33.19
C ILE A 22 19.97 -6.73 -32.80
N GLU A 23 20.44 -7.68 -33.59
CA GLU A 23 20.29 -9.12 -33.39
C GLU A 23 20.93 -9.57 -32.07
N TYR A 24 22.07 -8.99 -31.69
CA TYR A 24 22.72 -9.27 -30.39
C TYR A 24 21.80 -8.91 -29.22
N PHE A 25 21.16 -7.74 -29.29
CA PHE A 25 20.24 -7.29 -28.24
C PHE A 25 18.94 -8.11 -28.23
N GLN A 26 18.46 -8.53 -29.40
CA GLN A 26 17.30 -9.44 -29.51
C GLN A 26 17.59 -10.81 -28.90
N GLU A 27 18.80 -11.35 -29.06
CA GLU A 27 19.21 -12.59 -28.40
C GLU A 27 19.31 -12.44 -26.89
N ILE A 28 19.88 -11.34 -26.38
CA ILE A 28 19.90 -11.04 -24.94
C ILE A 28 18.47 -10.95 -24.40
N TYR A 29 17.59 -10.26 -25.12
CA TYR A 29 16.18 -10.13 -24.74
C TYR A 29 15.47 -11.49 -24.69
N LYS A 30 15.67 -12.35 -25.70
CA LYS A 30 15.15 -13.72 -25.70
C LYS A 30 15.72 -14.56 -24.54
N LYS A 31 17.02 -14.47 -24.27
CA LYS A 31 17.67 -15.14 -23.12
C LYS A 31 17.10 -14.64 -21.79
N PHE A 32 16.85 -13.34 -21.65
CA PHE A 32 16.22 -12.74 -20.46
C PHE A 32 14.78 -13.23 -20.28
N GLN A 33 13.98 -13.30 -21.35
CA GLN A 33 12.64 -13.87 -21.30
C GLN A 33 12.64 -15.37 -20.94
N ASN A 34 13.62 -16.12 -21.44
CA ASN A 34 13.77 -17.55 -21.20
C ASN A 34 14.36 -17.87 -19.81
N HIS A 35 15.08 -16.93 -19.17
CA HIS A 35 15.48 -17.00 -17.75
C HIS A 35 14.28 -16.66 -16.84
N SER A 36 13.23 -17.46 -16.98
CA SER A 36 11.93 -17.29 -16.30
C SER A 36 12.01 -17.50 -14.79
N THR A 37 13.09 -18.05 -14.24
CA THR A 37 13.26 -18.28 -12.81
C THR A 37 13.27 -16.98 -12.00
N THR A 38 13.94 -15.93 -12.49
CA THR A 38 14.02 -14.64 -11.80
C THR A 38 12.67 -13.90 -11.88
N VAL A 39 12.08 -13.80 -13.08
CA VAL A 39 10.78 -13.12 -13.29
C VAL A 39 9.63 -13.87 -12.62
N ALA A 40 9.63 -15.20 -12.64
CA ALA A 40 8.63 -16.00 -11.92
C ALA A 40 8.80 -15.91 -10.40
N SER A 41 10.04 -15.82 -9.90
CA SER A 41 10.30 -15.57 -8.47
C SER A 41 9.86 -14.17 -8.05
N PHE A 42 10.12 -13.15 -8.87
CA PHE A 42 9.60 -11.79 -8.65
C PHE A 42 8.08 -11.74 -8.67
N LYS A 43 7.42 -12.48 -9.59
CA LYS A 43 5.95 -12.57 -9.64
C LYS A 43 5.37 -13.31 -8.42
N LYS A 44 5.99 -14.41 -7.98
CA LYS A 44 5.58 -15.13 -6.76
C LYS A 44 5.78 -14.28 -5.51
N GLN A 45 6.89 -13.57 -5.41
CA GLN A 45 7.12 -12.59 -4.35
C GLN A 45 6.08 -11.46 -4.42
N HIS A 46 5.75 -10.93 -5.61
CA HIS A 46 4.71 -9.91 -5.76
C HIS A 46 3.32 -10.39 -5.33
N ALA A 47 2.91 -11.60 -5.70
CA ALA A 47 1.60 -12.15 -5.34
C ALA A 47 1.49 -12.45 -3.84
N ALA A 48 2.51 -13.08 -3.23
CA ALA A 48 2.57 -13.29 -1.78
C ALA A 48 2.64 -11.96 -0.99
N ASN A 49 3.24 -10.93 -1.60
CA ASN A 49 3.31 -9.59 -1.04
C ASN A 49 1.99 -8.82 -1.20
N GLU A 50 1.17 -9.13 -2.21
CA GLU A 50 -0.15 -8.50 -2.43
C GLU A 50 -1.16 -8.96 -1.36
N ASP A 51 -1.28 -10.26 -1.10
CA ASP A 51 -2.15 -10.78 -0.04
C ASP A 51 -1.71 -10.32 1.36
N GLY A 52 -0.40 -10.30 1.61
CA GLY A 52 0.17 -9.74 2.84
C GLY A 52 -0.17 -8.26 3.00
N LEU A 53 -0.02 -7.47 1.95
CA LEU A 53 -0.34 -6.04 1.95
C LEU A 53 -1.83 -5.81 2.20
N ILE A 54 -2.72 -6.48 1.47
CA ILE A 54 -4.18 -6.41 1.67
C ILE A 54 -4.53 -6.73 3.13
N THR A 55 -3.91 -7.78 3.67
CA THR A 55 -4.13 -8.18 5.07
C THR A 55 -3.68 -7.10 6.04
N THR A 56 -2.51 -6.50 5.84
CA THR A 56 -2.04 -5.41 6.73
C THR A 56 -2.92 -4.18 6.67
N TYR A 57 -3.41 -3.78 5.50
CA TYR A 57 -4.37 -2.67 5.38
C TYR A 57 -5.68 -2.98 6.12
N ARG A 58 -6.18 -4.22 6.05
CA ARG A 58 -7.36 -4.65 6.82
C ARG A 58 -7.10 -4.59 8.33
N ILE A 59 -5.94 -5.05 8.78
CA ILE A 59 -5.54 -4.95 10.20
C ILE A 59 -5.47 -3.48 10.63
N SER A 60 -4.80 -2.62 9.87
CA SER A 60 -4.71 -1.18 10.13
C SER A 60 -6.10 -0.53 10.17
N GLN A 61 -7.03 -0.96 9.32
CA GLN A 61 -8.42 -0.50 9.37
C GLN A 61 -9.12 -0.93 10.66
N LEU A 62 -8.89 -2.16 11.14
CA LEU A 62 -9.45 -2.64 12.42
C LEU A 62 -8.86 -1.86 13.61
N ILE A 63 -7.56 -1.55 13.57
CA ILE A 63 -6.89 -0.71 14.58
C ILE A 63 -7.54 0.67 14.64
N ALA A 64 -7.74 1.32 13.47
CA ALA A 64 -8.41 2.62 13.39
C ALA A 64 -9.85 2.57 13.92
N LYS A 65 -10.64 1.59 13.49
CA LYS A 65 -12.05 1.43 13.91
C LYS A 65 -12.21 1.19 15.41
N SER A 66 -11.22 0.55 16.05
CA SER A 66 -11.23 0.27 17.48
C SER A 66 -10.61 1.39 18.34
N GLY A 67 -10.11 2.46 17.71
CA GLY A 67 -9.48 3.60 18.41
C GLY A 67 -8.21 3.22 19.16
N LYS A 68 -7.49 2.19 18.71
CA LYS A 68 -6.27 1.71 19.37
C LYS A 68 -5.02 2.45 18.86
N SER A 69 -3.99 2.45 19.69
CA SER A 69 -2.67 2.99 19.35
C SER A 69 -2.07 2.26 18.13
N TYR A 70 -1.31 2.99 17.31
CA TYR A 70 -0.66 2.42 16.12
C TYR A 70 0.38 1.34 16.45
N ASN A 71 0.98 1.38 17.65
CA ASN A 71 1.95 0.40 18.10
C ASN A 71 1.36 -0.99 18.41
N ILE A 72 0.03 -1.15 18.39
CA ILE A 72 -0.63 -2.43 18.71
C ILE A 72 -0.26 -3.54 17.72
N GLY A 73 0.09 -3.17 16.48
CA GLY A 73 0.58 -4.09 15.45
C GLY A 73 1.81 -4.87 15.92
N GLU A 74 2.84 -4.16 16.39
CA GLU A 74 4.09 -4.76 16.87
C GLU A 74 3.97 -5.34 18.28
N THR A 75 3.27 -4.65 19.17
CA THR A 75 3.27 -4.99 20.60
C THR A 75 2.32 -6.13 20.96
N VAL A 76 1.26 -6.33 20.18
CA VAL A 76 0.21 -7.33 20.49
C VAL A 76 -0.05 -8.26 19.31
N ILE A 77 -0.31 -7.73 18.12
CA ILE A 77 -0.79 -8.55 16.99
C ILE A 77 0.29 -9.51 16.51
N ILE A 78 1.49 -9.05 16.22
CA ILE A 78 2.61 -9.91 15.78
C ILE A 78 2.93 -10.99 16.84
N PRO A 79 3.12 -10.65 18.14
CA PRO A 79 3.35 -11.65 19.19
C PRO A 79 2.21 -12.67 19.30
N SER A 80 0.95 -12.24 19.21
CA SER A 80 -0.21 -13.14 19.29
C SER A 80 -0.22 -14.16 18.15
N ILE A 81 0.11 -13.72 16.93
CA ILE A 81 0.23 -14.63 15.78
C ILE A 81 1.39 -15.60 15.97
N LYS A 82 2.53 -15.14 16.49
CA LYS A 82 3.68 -16.03 16.80
C LYS A 82 3.30 -17.11 17.79
N GLU A 83 2.68 -16.70 18.90
CA GLU A 83 2.26 -17.61 19.96
C GLU A 83 1.29 -18.67 19.41
N PHE A 84 0.30 -18.25 18.63
CA PHE A 84 -0.67 -19.15 18.02
C PHE A 84 -0.01 -20.17 17.08
N ILE A 85 0.90 -19.74 16.20
CA ILE A 85 1.59 -20.66 15.27
C ILE A 85 2.46 -21.65 16.03
N SER A 86 3.19 -21.19 17.05
CA SER A 86 4.08 -22.05 17.84
C SER A 86 3.34 -23.04 18.73
N THR A 87 2.28 -22.60 19.40
CA THR A 87 1.59 -23.40 20.43
C THR A 87 0.42 -24.21 19.91
N VAL A 88 -0.36 -23.67 18.97
CA VAL A 88 -1.57 -24.33 18.44
C VAL A 88 -1.25 -25.13 17.19
N MET A 89 -0.47 -24.56 16.28
CA MET A 89 -0.13 -25.21 15.01
C MET A 89 1.13 -26.07 15.10
N HIS A 90 1.93 -25.90 16.16
CA HIS A 90 3.22 -26.57 16.33
C HIS A 90 4.14 -26.43 15.10
N GLN A 91 4.14 -25.25 14.49
CA GLN A 91 4.91 -24.94 13.29
C GLN A 91 5.98 -23.89 13.58
N ASP A 92 7.04 -23.90 12.76
CA ASP A 92 8.04 -22.84 12.76
C ASP A 92 7.42 -21.50 12.32
N ILE A 93 7.88 -20.42 12.93
CA ILE A 93 7.41 -19.07 12.62
C ILE A 93 7.82 -18.69 11.19
N PRO A 94 6.86 -18.40 10.29
CA PRO A 94 7.18 -17.99 8.93
C PRO A 94 8.02 -16.71 8.89
N GLU A 95 9.01 -16.64 8.00
CA GLU A 95 9.83 -15.43 7.82
C GLU A 95 9.00 -14.20 7.42
N ILE A 96 7.90 -14.41 6.67
CA ILE A 96 6.99 -13.34 6.25
C ILE A 96 6.43 -12.54 7.45
N LEU A 97 6.29 -13.17 8.62
CA LEU A 97 5.81 -12.51 9.83
C LEU A 97 6.79 -11.47 10.36
N LYS A 98 8.09 -11.64 10.09
CA LYS A 98 9.13 -10.65 10.42
C LYS A 98 9.09 -9.43 9.49
N THR A 99 8.60 -9.61 8.26
CA THR A 99 8.55 -8.57 7.23
C THR A 99 7.16 -7.94 7.10
N LEU A 100 6.19 -8.31 7.94
CA LEU A 100 4.85 -7.73 7.87
C LEU A 100 4.90 -6.23 8.14
N PRO A 101 4.31 -5.39 7.27
CA PRO A 101 4.26 -3.95 7.45
C PRO A 101 3.21 -3.55 8.52
N LEU A 102 3.46 -3.92 9.77
CA LEU A 102 2.62 -3.60 10.94
C LEU A 102 3.34 -2.74 11.98
N SER A 103 4.45 -2.10 11.59
CA SER A 103 5.11 -1.10 12.44
C SER A 103 4.18 0.07 12.75
N ASP A 104 4.42 0.76 13.87
CA ASP A 104 3.64 1.93 14.27
C ASP A 104 3.53 2.98 13.15
N SER A 105 4.65 3.29 12.51
CA SER A 105 4.80 4.19 11.37
C SER A 105 4.07 3.69 10.13
N THR A 106 4.08 2.37 9.89
CA THR A 106 3.39 1.81 8.72
C THR A 106 1.88 1.75 8.93
N VAL A 107 1.42 1.33 10.11
CA VAL A 107 0.00 1.35 10.48
C VAL A 107 -0.54 2.77 10.40
N LYS A 108 0.18 3.75 10.97
CA LYS A 108 -0.18 5.16 10.85
C LYS A 108 -0.33 5.59 9.39
N ARG A 109 0.68 5.33 8.55
CA ARG A 109 0.66 5.69 7.13
C ARG A 109 -0.50 5.05 6.39
N GLN A 110 -0.75 3.75 6.60
CA GLN A 110 -1.87 3.05 5.95
C GLN A 110 -3.22 3.65 6.36
N ILE A 111 -3.39 4.05 7.62
CA ILE A 111 -4.61 4.71 8.10
C ILE A 111 -4.77 6.09 7.45
N GLU A 112 -3.71 6.89 7.37
CA GLU A 112 -3.71 8.19 6.69
C GLU A 112 -4.04 8.05 5.19
N GLU A 113 -3.43 7.09 4.49
CA GLU A 113 -3.71 6.78 3.09
C GLU A 113 -5.17 6.38 2.87
N MET A 114 -5.73 5.53 3.75
CA MET A 114 -7.14 5.19 3.72
C MET A 114 -8.05 6.39 3.98
N ALA A 115 -7.68 7.27 4.92
CA ALA A 115 -8.45 8.48 5.22
C ALA A 115 -8.49 9.43 4.02
N VAL A 116 -7.33 9.70 3.40
CA VAL A 116 -7.22 10.51 2.17
C VAL A 116 -8.04 9.92 1.03
N ASN A 117 -8.06 8.59 0.89
CA ASN A 117 -8.87 7.94 -0.14
C ASN A 117 -10.38 8.12 0.11
N VAL A 118 -10.83 7.98 1.36
CA VAL A 118 -12.23 8.23 1.75
C VAL A 118 -12.61 9.70 1.49
N GLU A 119 -11.75 10.64 1.87
CA GLU A 119 -11.95 12.07 1.63
C GLU A 119 -12.08 12.39 0.15
N LYS A 120 -11.14 11.92 -0.69
CA LYS A 120 -11.19 12.11 -2.15
C LYS A 120 -12.48 11.56 -2.75
N LYS A 121 -12.90 10.37 -2.30
CA LYS A 121 -14.15 9.76 -2.75
C LYS A 121 -15.37 10.59 -2.34
N LEU A 122 -15.39 11.10 -1.11
CA LEU A 122 -16.44 12.00 -0.64
C LEU A 122 -16.48 13.28 -1.49
N ILE A 123 -15.35 13.96 -1.69
CA ILE A 123 -15.27 15.18 -2.52
C ILE A 123 -15.82 14.91 -3.93
N SER A 124 -15.40 13.81 -4.55
CA SER A 124 -15.88 13.43 -5.88
C SER A 124 -17.40 13.21 -5.93
N ILE A 125 -17.99 12.68 -4.87
CA ILE A 125 -19.45 12.57 -4.74
C ILE A 125 -20.06 13.97 -4.62
N LEU A 126 -19.58 14.80 -3.69
CA LEU A 126 -20.16 16.12 -3.42
C LEU A 126 -20.08 17.08 -4.62
N GLN A 127 -19.12 16.89 -5.53
CA GLN A 127 -19.06 17.63 -6.80
C GLN A 127 -20.25 17.37 -7.72
N ASN A 128 -20.95 16.26 -7.55
CA ASN A 128 -22.02 15.81 -8.45
C ASN A 128 -23.42 15.81 -7.81
N PHE A 129 -23.54 16.07 -6.51
CA PHE A 129 -24.80 16.02 -5.78
C PHE A 129 -24.99 17.28 -4.93
N SER A 130 -26.25 17.71 -4.79
CA SER A 130 -26.60 18.68 -3.75
C SER A 130 -26.35 18.08 -2.38
N PHE A 131 -25.78 18.88 -1.49
CA PHE A 131 -25.49 18.48 -0.12
C PHE A 131 -25.75 19.64 0.83
N SER A 132 -25.99 19.31 2.09
CA SER A 132 -25.97 20.25 3.21
C SER A 132 -24.77 19.95 4.09
N MET A 133 -24.13 20.99 4.62
CA MET A 133 -23.03 20.88 5.56
C MET A 133 -23.39 21.64 6.84
N GLN A 134 -23.18 21.01 7.99
CA GLN A 134 -23.28 21.62 9.31
C GLN A 134 -21.88 21.68 9.92
N LEU A 135 -21.51 22.85 10.42
CA LEU A 135 -20.28 23.05 11.19
C LEU A 135 -20.66 23.16 12.66
N ASP A 136 -19.96 22.43 13.52
CA ASP A 136 -20.13 22.42 14.97
C ASP A 136 -18.79 22.70 15.63
N GLU A 137 -18.70 23.80 16.37
CA GLU A 137 -17.49 24.18 17.11
C GLU A 137 -17.72 23.93 18.61
N SER A 138 -16.85 23.11 19.21
CA SER A 138 -16.88 22.77 20.63
C SER A 138 -15.53 23.07 21.28
N THR A 139 -15.53 23.64 22.48
CA THR A 139 -14.30 23.82 23.26
C THR A 139 -13.94 22.52 23.98
N ILE A 140 -12.71 22.05 23.81
CA ILE A 140 -12.15 20.90 24.53
C ILE A 140 -11.17 21.39 25.61
N ALA A 141 -10.65 20.48 26.43
CA ALA A 141 -9.65 20.81 27.46
C ALA A 141 -8.44 21.57 26.87
N ASP A 142 -7.76 22.33 27.73
CA ASP A 142 -6.58 23.13 27.38
C ASP A 142 -6.83 24.29 26.40
N ASN A 143 -8.04 24.87 26.42
CA ASN A 143 -8.43 26.04 25.60
C ASN A 143 -8.31 25.78 24.08
N ASN A 144 -8.40 24.51 23.68
CA ASN A 144 -8.44 24.12 22.27
C ASN A 144 -9.89 24.10 21.78
N ALA A 145 -10.11 24.49 20.52
CA ALA A 145 -11.40 24.37 19.85
C ALA A 145 -11.39 23.17 18.88
N LEU A 146 -12.47 22.40 18.88
CA LEU A 146 -12.73 21.32 17.94
C LEU A 146 -13.82 21.77 16.98
N LEU A 147 -13.49 21.87 15.69
CA LEU A 147 -14.45 22.14 14.62
C LEU A 147 -14.78 20.83 13.90
N MET A 148 -16.04 20.42 13.94
CA MET A 148 -16.56 19.25 13.22
C MET A 148 -17.42 19.69 12.04
N ALA A 149 -17.28 19.01 10.90
CA ALA A 149 -18.11 19.21 9.72
C ALA A 149 -18.93 17.94 9.42
N TYR A 150 -20.25 18.07 9.48
CA TYR A 150 -21.19 17.02 9.11
C TYR A 150 -21.73 17.29 7.72
N VAL A 151 -21.56 16.33 6.81
CA VAL A 151 -22.05 16.45 5.43
C VAL A 151 -23.16 15.43 5.18
N ARG A 152 -24.31 15.91 4.71
CA ARG A 152 -25.43 15.08 4.26
C ARG A 152 -25.66 15.30 2.77
N TYR A 153 -25.66 14.23 1.99
CA TYR A 153 -25.92 14.24 0.55
C TYR A 153 -26.91 13.11 0.21
N GLU A 154 -27.72 13.32 -0.83
CA GLU A 154 -28.68 12.32 -1.31
C GLU A 154 -28.23 11.78 -2.67
N PRO A 155 -27.59 10.59 -2.72
CA PRO A 155 -27.25 9.99 -3.98
C PRO A 155 -28.54 9.55 -4.69
N ARG A 156 -28.83 10.12 -5.87
CA ARG A 156 -29.88 9.57 -6.74
C ARG A 156 -29.44 8.18 -7.17
N TRP A 157 -30.02 7.14 -6.57
CA TRP A 157 -29.97 5.81 -7.14
C TRP A 157 -30.65 5.90 -8.51
N ARG A 158 -29.91 5.58 -9.58
CA ARG A 158 -30.53 5.41 -10.90
C ARG A 158 -31.55 4.28 -10.75
N SER A 159 -32.82 4.63 -10.68
CA SER A 159 -33.92 3.71 -10.93
C SER A 159 -33.78 3.25 -12.39
N SER A 160 -33.33 2.01 -12.55
CA SER A 160 -33.29 1.26 -13.81
C SER A 160 -34.67 1.14 -14.43
#